data_AF-A0AAU2LZF4-F1
#
_entry.id   AF-A0AAU2LZF4-F1
#
_cell.length_a   1.000
_cell.length_b   1.000
_cell.length_c   1.000
_cell.angle_alpha   90.00
_cell.angle_beta   90.00
_cell.angle_gamma   90.00
#
_symmetry.space_group_name_H-M   'P 1'
#
loop_
_entity.id
_entity.type
_entity.pdbx_description
1 polymer ?
#
loop_
_entity_poly.entity_id
_entity_poly.type
_entity_poly.pdbx_seq_one_letter_code
_entity_poly.pdbx_strand_id
1 'polypeptide(L)'
;MVEPASGAEPADAAGDAAEVLDRPLPEGVRRRVVALVSDAFGGLTVADLPAQLRQYARFTPTRRAKFAGNAMAAAVETDPVFRGRVAEKLREAQTELTGALESGAPPAAADPLDVAAAAYVLRPVGWVKLVAAAGEEAQRADAERVGEETRRELDRLREELAHARDVQRLGGEQVRAELDAARKEAESLHRKLRSAQSDVKRGEAALRKVTAEIDGIRGEAAAQVAAAESETRRLKSRLAEVETALETSRRATREGRSVEDMRLRLLLDTVLDAAQGLRRELALPPVSTRPADTVEAVEPGRMTPKDIAARALSETDPALLDQLLALPQVHLVVDGYNVTKTGYPTMPLEKQRLRLLGGLSMLAAQTGAEMTCVFDGAELAAPVLLAPPRGVRVLFSKPGVTADELIRQLVRAEPPGRPVVVVSTDREVADGVAKAGARPVASALLLKRLSRVS
;
A
#
# COMPACT_ATOMS: atom_id res chain seq x y z
N MET A 1 -60.03 35.49 -90.56
CA MET A 1 -61.35 36.18 -90.49
C MET A 1 -61.43 36.75 -89.09
N VAL A 2 -61.44 38.06 -88.88
CA VAL A 2 -62.04 39.14 -89.68
C VAL A 2 -61.05 40.28 -89.90
N GLU A 3 -60.99 40.84 -91.11
CA GLU A 3 -60.32 42.12 -91.41
C GLU A 3 -61.18 43.29 -90.91
N PRO A 4 -60.56 44.45 -90.66
CA PRO A 4 -61.06 45.64 -91.32
C PRO A 4 -59.96 46.34 -92.13
N ALA A 5 -60.29 46.62 -93.39
CA ALA A 5 -59.47 47.43 -94.29
C ALA A 5 -59.86 48.92 -94.22
N SER A 6 -59.11 49.73 -94.96
CA SER A 6 -59.20 51.20 -95.10
C SER A 6 -58.67 52.01 -93.89
N GLY A 7 -57.98 53.13 -94.10
CA GLY A 7 -57.60 53.78 -95.37
C GLY A 7 -56.21 54.39 -95.28
N ALA A 8 -55.45 54.31 -96.37
CA ALA A 8 -54.32 55.19 -96.59
C ALA A 8 -54.85 56.50 -97.19
N GLU A 9 -54.80 57.57 -96.43
CA GLU A 9 -54.90 58.94 -96.95
C GLU A 9 -53.56 59.66 -96.74
N PRO A 10 -53.22 60.63 -97.60
CA PRO A 10 -51.84 61.04 -97.80
C PRO A 10 -51.32 61.98 -96.70
N ALA A 11 -50.00 62.09 -96.62
CA ALA A 11 -49.33 63.10 -95.81
C ALA A 11 -49.64 64.48 -96.38
N ASP A 12 -50.39 65.30 -95.63
CA ASP A 12 -50.69 66.68 -95.98
C ASP A 12 -50.32 67.65 -94.85
N ALA A 13 -49.58 68.68 -95.24
CA ALA A 13 -49.30 69.94 -94.54
C ALA A 13 -49.38 70.01 -92.99
N ALA A 14 -48.40 69.44 -92.28
CA ALA A 14 -48.07 69.87 -90.90
C ALA A 14 -47.24 71.18 -90.92
N GLY A 15 -47.86 72.28 -91.37
CA GLY A 15 -47.23 73.59 -91.42
C GLY A 15 -47.22 74.29 -90.06
N ASP A 16 -46.02 74.54 -89.53
CA ASP A 16 -45.67 75.63 -88.59
C ASP A 16 -46.59 75.81 -87.36
N ALA A 17 -47.04 74.71 -86.76
CA ALA A 17 -47.57 74.73 -85.40
C ALA A 17 -46.39 74.83 -84.42
N ALA A 18 -46.28 75.95 -83.71
CA ALA A 18 -45.19 76.20 -82.77
C ALA A 18 -45.09 75.06 -81.73
N GLU A 19 -44.00 74.28 -81.79
CA GLU A 19 -43.78 73.16 -80.87
C GLU A 19 -43.65 73.67 -79.43
N VAL A 20 -44.60 73.28 -78.57
CA VAL A 20 -44.65 73.59 -77.13
C VAL A 20 -44.39 72.31 -76.36
N LEU A 21 -43.72 72.43 -75.21
CA LEU A 21 -43.45 71.31 -74.31
C LEU A 21 -44.52 71.23 -73.23
N ASP A 22 -45.42 70.24 -73.32
CA ASP A 22 -46.56 70.05 -72.40
C ASP A 22 -46.16 69.58 -70.98
N ARG A 23 -44.88 69.29 -70.75
CA ARG A 23 -44.35 68.74 -69.49
C ARG A 23 -43.18 69.58 -68.98
N PRO A 24 -42.95 69.66 -67.66
CA PRO A 24 -41.77 70.32 -67.13
C PRO A 24 -40.49 69.63 -67.65
N LEU A 25 -39.48 70.43 -67.98
CA LEU A 25 -38.19 69.96 -68.50
C LEU A 25 -37.57 68.89 -67.57
N PRO A 26 -37.17 67.70 -68.09
CA PRO A 26 -36.54 66.65 -67.29
C PRO A 26 -35.30 67.17 -66.55
N GLU A 27 -35.06 66.71 -65.32
CA GLU A 27 -34.08 67.36 -64.44
C GLU A 27 -32.64 67.31 -64.99
N GLY A 28 -32.25 66.19 -65.63
CA GLY A 28 -30.97 66.07 -66.34
C GLY A 28 -30.80 67.13 -67.43
N VAL A 29 -31.80 67.27 -68.31
CA VAL A 29 -31.81 68.28 -69.38
C VAL A 29 -31.83 69.70 -68.79
N ARG A 30 -32.61 69.96 -67.73
CA ARG A 30 -32.65 71.26 -67.04
C ARG A 30 -31.28 71.65 -66.48
N ARG A 31 -30.58 70.75 -65.79
CA ARG A 31 -29.22 71.01 -65.27
C ARG A 31 -28.25 71.35 -66.40
N ARG A 32 -28.39 70.69 -67.55
CA ARG A 32 -27.52 70.89 -68.71
C ARG A 32 -27.83 72.18 -69.48
N VAL A 33 -29.10 72.53 -69.66
CA VAL A 33 -29.54 73.85 -70.16
C VAL A 33 -29.00 74.97 -69.26
N VAL A 34 -29.07 74.84 -67.93
CA VAL A 34 -28.51 75.83 -66.99
C VAL A 34 -26.99 75.97 -67.14
N ALA A 35 -26.26 74.88 -67.44
CA ALA A 35 -24.83 74.95 -67.72
C ALA A 35 -24.54 75.74 -69.01
N LEU A 36 -25.16 75.35 -70.14
CA LEU A 36 -25.03 76.06 -71.43
C LEU A 36 -25.36 77.55 -71.30
N VAL A 37 -26.43 77.90 -70.57
CA VAL A 37 -26.81 79.29 -70.30
C VAL A 37 -25.77 79.99 -69.45
N SER A 38 -25.26 79.38 -68.38
CA SER A 38 -24.24 79.97 -67.49
C SER A 38 -22.90 80.24 -68.18
N ASP A 39 -22.57 79.43 -69.19
CA ASP A 39 -21.37 79.57 -70.01
C ASP A 39 -21.56 80.68 -71.05
N ALA A 40 -22.67 80.67 -71.81
CA ALA A 40 -23.04 81.77 -72.72
C ALA A 40 -23.13 83.12 -72.00
N PHE A 41 -23.65 83.12 -70.77
CA PHE A 41 -23.75 84.29 -69.89
C PHE A 41 -22.39 84.91 -69.53
N GLY A 42 -21.29 84.18 -69.68
CA GLY A 42 -19.93 84.74 -69.55
C GLY A 42 -19.54 85.69 -70.70
N GLY A 43 -20.18 85.58 -71.86
CA GLY A 43 -19.89 86.36 -73.06
C GLY A 43 -20.91 87.46 -73.40
N LEU A 44 -21.92 87.69 -72.54
CA LEU A 44 -22.96 88.70 -72.74
C LEU A 44 -22.71 89.96 -71.90
N THR A 45 -23.06 91.14 -72.42
CA THR A 45 -22.96 92.38 -71.64
C THR A 45 -24.12 92.52 -70.66
N VAL A 46 -23.97 93.34 -69.62
CA VAL A 46 -25.05 93.56 -68.62
C VAL A 46 -26.32 94.16 -69.25
N ALA A 47 -26.20 94.86 -70.39
CA ALA A 47 -27.33 95.39 -71.15
C ALA A 47 -28.10 94.28 -71.91
N ASP A 48 -27.42 93.20 -72.31
CA ASP A 48 -28.00 92.06 -73.01
C ASP A 48 -28.73 91.08 -72.10
N LEU A 49 -28.65 91.26 -70.78
CA LEU A 49 -29.25 90.39 -69.77
C LEU A 49 -30.66 90.83 -69.35
N PRO A 50 -31.60 89.88 -69.19
CA PRO A 50 -32.89 90.11 -68.52
C PRO A 50 -32.73 90.70 -67.12
N ALA A 51 -33.67 91.53 -66.70
CA ALA A 51 -33.58 92.30 -65.45
C ALA A 51 -33.35 91.42 -64.21
N GLN A 52 -34.01 90.26 -64.15
CA GLN A 52 -33.91 89.26 -63.07
C GLN A 52 -32.50 88.67 -62.95
N LEU A 53 -31.76 88.61 -64.08
CA LEU A 53 -30.45 87.98 -64.15
C LEU A 53 -29.27 88.94 -63.93
N ARG A 54 -29.44 90.25 -64.11
CA ARG A 54 -28.36 91.26 -63.99
C ARG A 54 -27.63 91.23 -62.65
N GLN A 55 -28.33 90.93 -61.55
CA GLN A 55 -27.72 90.78 -60.22
C GLN A 55 -26.68 89.66 -60.16
N TYR A 56 -26.83 88.60 -60.96
CA TYR A 56 -25.93 87.45 -61.01
C TYR A 56 -24.73 87.65 -61.96
N ALA A 57 -24.68 88.76 -62.72
CA ALA A 57 -23.57 89.12 -63.61
C ALA A 57 -22.20 89.12 -62.91
N ARG A 58 -22.17 89.49 -61.62
CA ARG A 58 -20.95 89.63 -60.81
C ARG A 58 -20.43 88.31 -60.22
N PHE A 59 -21.16 87.20 -60.34
CA PHE A 59 -20.74 85.92 -59.77
C PHE A 59 -19.83 85.13 -60.73
N THR A 60 -18.95 84.31 -60.15
CA THR A 60 -18.14 83.32 -60.87
C THR A 60 -19.03 82.27 -61.55
N PRO A 61 -18.62 81.65 -62.69
CA PRO A 61 -19.45 80.69 -63.43
C PRO A 61 -20.07 79.59 -62.55
N THR A 62 -19.29 78.98 -61.66
CA THR A 62 -19.75 77.95 -60.71
C THR A 62 -20.80 78.45 -59.72
N ARG A 63 -20.71 79.71 -59.27
CA ARG A 63 -21.72 80.33 -58.40
C ARG A 63 -22.95 80.78 -59.18
N ARG A 64 -22.79 81.19 -60.45
CA ARG A 64 -23.92 81.52 -61.34
C ARG A 64 -24.81 80.30 -61.58
N ALA A 65 -24.25 79.19 -62.06
CA ALA A 65 -25.02 77.96 -62.26
C ALA A 65 -25.75 77.51 -60.97
N LYS A 66 -25.11 77.63 -59.81
CA LYS A 66 -25.70 77.22 -58.51
C LYS A 66 -26.79 78.16 -57.99
N PHE A 67 -26.61 79.48 -58.04
CA PHE A 67 -27.52 80.45 -57.41
C PHE A 67 -28.49 81.13 -58.38
N ALA A 68 -28.16 81.18 -59.67
CA ALA A 68 -29.01 81.74 -60.71
C ALA A 68 -29.74 80.67 -61.53
N GLY A 69 -29.47 79.37 -61.33
CA GLY A 69 -29.96 78.29 -62.21
C GLY A 69 -31.46 78.30 -62.49
N ASN A 70 -32.30 78.47 -61.46
CA ASN A 70 -33.75 78.56 -61.64
C ASN A 70 -34.17 79.80 -62.45
N ALA A 71 -33.50 80.94 -62.21
CA ALA A 71 -33.77 82.18 -62.95
C ALA A 71 -33.26 82.10 -64.40
N MET A 72 -32.15 81.40 -64.65
CA MET A 72 -31.59 81.15 -65.98
C MET A 72 -32.51 80.24 -66.81
N ALA A 73 -33.01 79.15 -66.22
CA ALA A 73 -33.98 78.27 -66.87
C ALA A 73 -35.27 79.02 -67.25
N ALA A 74 -35.85 79.78 -66.31
CA ALA A 74 -37.06 80.58 -66.55
C ALA A 74 -36.86 81.69 -67.60
N ALA A 75 -35.67 82.30 -67.66
CA ALA A 75 -35.35 83.32 -68.65
C ALA A 75 -35.28 82.79 -70.08
N VAL A 76 -34.71 81.59 -70.31
CA VAL A 76 -34.67 80.96 -71.66
C VAL A 76 -36.05 80.56 -72.15
N GLU A 77 -36.93 80.18 -71.23
CA GLU A 77 -38.33 79.85 -71.52
C GLU A 77 -39.14 81.11 -71.88
N THR A 78 -39.04 82.16 -71.05
CA THR A 78 -39.91 83.35 -71.13
C THR A 78 -39.42 84.45 -72.08
N ASP A 79 -38.11 84.59 -72.32
CA ASP A 79 -37.52 85.67 -73.13
C ASP A 79 -36.89 85.11 -74.43
N PRO A 80 -37.57 85.25 -75.59
CA PRO A 80 -37.04 84.82 -76.89
C PRO A 80 -35.77 85.55 -77.33
N VAL A 81 -35.57 86.81 -76.93
CA VAL A 81 -34.39 87.61 -77.30
C VAL A 81 -33.17 87.13 -76.53
N PHE A 82 -33.33 86.87 -75.23
CA PHE A 82 -32.29 86.24 -74.42
C PHE A 82 -31.97 84.82 -74.90
N ARG A 83 -32.98 83.99 -75.20
CA ARG A 83 -32.76 82.66 -75.80
C ARG A 83 -32.00 82.76 -77.12
N GLY A 84 -32.35 83.69 -78.01
CA GLY A 84 -31.63 83.92 -79.27
C GLY A 84 -30.15 84.25 -79.06
N ARG A 85 -29.83 85.14 -78.11
CA ARG A 85 -28.44 85.46 -77.74
C ARG A 85 -27.67 84.26 -77.21
N VAL A 86 -28.30 83.41 -76.39
CA VAL A 86 -27.70 82.16 -75.91
C VAL A 86 -27.51 81.16 -77.06
N ALA A 87 -28.46 81.09 -78.00
CA ALA A 87 -28.38 80.27 -79.20
C ALA A 87 -27.20 80.68 -80.11
N GLU A 88 -26.98 81.98 -80.36
CA GLU A 88 -25.79 82.44 -81.11
C GLU A 88 -24.48 81.99 -80.44
N LYS A 89 -24.37 82.16 -79.11
CA LYS A 89 -23.18 81.68 -78.37
C LYS A 89 -23.03 80.17 -78.36
N LEU A 90 -24.12 79.42 -78.45
CA LEU A 90 -24.08 77.98 -78.63
C LEU A 90 -23.58 77.58 -80.03
N ARG A 91 -23.98 78.29 -81.10
CA ARG A 91 -23.46 78.07 -82.47
C ARG A 91 -21.97 78.41 -82.60
N GLU A 92 -21.53 79.48 -81.94
CA GLU A 92 -20.11 79.85 -81.86
C GLU A 92 -19.28 78.77 -81.13
N ALA A 93 -19.81 78.20 -80.04
CA ALA A 93 -19.08 77.26 -79.19
C ALA A 93 -19.15 75.80 -79.67
N GLN A 94 -20.21 75.40 -80.38
CA GLN A 94 -20.50 74.00 -80.72
C GLN A 94 -21.05 73.86 -82.16
N THR A 95 -20.35 74.46 -83.14
CA THR A 95 -20.79 74.57 -84.54
C THR A 95 -21.22 73.24 -85.17
N GLU A 96 -20.50 72.14 -84.88
CA GLU A 96 -20.82 70.80 -85.40
C GLU A 96 -22.14 70.26 -84.85
N LEU A 97 -22.37 70.39 -83.54
CA LEU A 97 -23.61 69.93 -82.89
C LEU A 97 -24.80 70.78 -83.32
N THR A 98 -24.64 72.10 -83.40
CA THR A 98 -25.73 73.01 -83.79
C THR A 98 -26.13 72.81 -85.25
N GLY A 99 -25.17 72.66 -86.16
CA GLY A 99 -25.46 72.39 -87.58
C GLY A 99 -26.10 71.00 -87.81
N ALA A 100 -25.70 69.99 -87.04
CA ALA A 100 -26.32 68.67 -87.08
C ALA A 100 -27.78 68.69 -86.55
N LEU A 101 -28.05 69.50 -85.51
CA LEU A 101 -29.41 69.71 -85.00
C LEU A 101 -30.30 70.51 -85.96
N GLU A 102 -29.79 71.58 -86.57
CA GLU A 102 -30.53 72.40 -87.54
C GLU A 102 -30.81 71.65 -88.85
N SER A 103 -29.97 70.67 -89.22
CA SER A 103 -30.22 69.74 -90.34
C SER A 103 -31.08 68.52 -89.98
N GLY A 104 -31.57 68.43 -88.74
CA GLY A 104 -32.49 67.37 -88.29
C GLY A 104 -31.84 66.01 -88.03
N ALA A 105 -30.51 65.92 -88.03
CA ALA A 105 -29.74 64.69 -87.87
C ALA A 105 -28.79 64.79 -86.65
N PRO A 106 -29.29 64.63 -85.40
CA PRO A 106 -28.47 64.74 -84.20
C PRO A 106 -27.32 63.71 -84.21
N PRO A 107 -26.08 64.08 -83.79
CA PRO A 107 -24.95 63.16 -83.81
C PRO A 107 -25.13 62.01 -82.81
N ALA A 108 -25.10 60.77 -83.29
CA ALA A 108 -25.27 59.56 -82.46
C ALA A 108 -24.14 59.34 -81.43
N ALA A 109 -23.04 60.10 -81.52
CA ALA A 109 -21.90 60.04 -80.60
C ALA A 109 -21.96 61.11 -79.48
N ALA A 110 -22.94 62.01 -79.50
CA ALA A 110 -23.12 63.03 -78.46
C ALA A 110 -24.01 62.51 -77.32
N ASP A 111 -23.80 63.01 -76.09
CA ASP A 111 -24.65 62.69 -74.94
C ASP A 111 -26.10 63.13 -75.23
N PRO A 112 -27.10 62.24 -75.14
CA PRO A 112 -28.51 62.59 -75.34
C PRO A 112 -28.99 63.78 -74.52
N LEU A 113 -28.45 63.99 -73.30
CA LEU A 113 -28.78 65.15 -72.46
C LEU A 113 -28.19 66.46 -72.99
N ASP A 114 -27.02 66.43 -73.61
CA ASP A 114 -26.42 67.59 -74.29
C ASP A 114 -27.16 67.92 -75.59
N VAL A 115 -27.49 66.90 -76.38
CA VAL A 115 -28.31 67.03 -77.61
C VAL A 115 -29.68 67.66 -77.26
N ALA A 116 -30.35 67.16 -76.22
CA ALA A 116 -31.61 67.69 -75.75
C ALA A 116 -31.51 69.12 -75.20
N ALA A 117 -30.43 69.46 -74.49
CA ALA A 117 -30.23 70.79 -73.95
C ALA A 117 -29.94 71.83 -75.05
N ALA A 118 -29.15 71.45 -76.05
CA ALA A 118 -28.91 72.26 -77.25
C ALA A 118 -30.21 72.45 -78.06
N ALA A 119 -30.97 71.38 -78.29
CA ALA A 119 -32.27 71.44 -78.96
C ALA A 119 -33.29 72.31 -78.19
N TYR A 120 -33.27 72.28 -76.84
CA TYR A 120 -34.11 73.16 -76.02
C TYR A 120 -33.77 74.66 -76.20
N VAL A 121 -32.50 75.01 -76.42
CA VAL A 121 -32.09 76.40 -76.66
C VAL A 121 -32.37 76.83 -78.11
N LEU A 122 -32.04 75.98 -79.09
CA LEU A 122 -32.11 76.29 -80.52
C LEU A 122 -33.52 76.19 -81.11
N ARG A 123 -34.40 75.37 -80.54
CA ARG A 123 -35.77 75.09 -81.03
C ARG A 123 -35.83 74.62 -82.52
N PRO A 124 -34.98 73.69 -83.00
CA PRO A 124 -35.15 73.09 -84.32
C PRO A 124 -36.44 72.27 -84.40
N VAL A 125 -36.92 71.96 -85.61
CA VAL A 125 -38.10 71.11 -85.80
C VAL A 125 -37.88 69.74 -85.13
N GLY A 126 -38.85 69.29 -84.33
CA GLY A 126 -38.80 68.05 -83.55
C GLY A 126 -38.11 68.14 -82.19
N TRP A 127 -37.69 69.32 -81.72
CA TRP A 127 -36.93 69.48 -80.47
C TRP A 127 -37.63 68.88 -79.24
N VAL A 128 -38.98 68.92 -79.21
CA VAL A 128 -39.78 68.36 -78.10
C VAL A 128 -39.54 66.85 -77.96
N LYS A 129 -39.40 66.12 -79.08
CA LYS A 129 -39.16 64.68 -79.09
C LYS A 129 -37.75 64.33 -78.58
N LEU A 130 -36.74 65.12 -78.94
CA LEU A 130 -35.36 64.95 -78.47
C LEU A 130 -35.28 65.15 -76.95
N VAL A 131 -35.95 66.18 -76.42
CA VAL A 131 -36.02 66.46 -74.98
C VAL A 131 -36.74 65.37 -74.20
N ALA A 132 -37.86 64.85 -74.73
CA ALA A 132 -38.59 63.74 -74.12
C ALA A 132 -37.75 62.45 -74.09
N ALA A 133 -37.17 62.06 -75.23
CA ALA A 133 -36.38 60.83 -75.35
C ALA A 133 -35.16 60.83 -74.42
N ALA A 134 -34.41 61.94 -74.34
CA ALA A 134 -33.28 62.06 -73.43
C ALA A 134 -33.69 62.06 -71.95
N GLY A 135 -34.86 62.60 -71.63
CA GLY A 135 -35.43 62.53 -70.28
C GLY A 135 -35.79 61.10 -69.87
N GLU A 136 -36.43 60.34 -70.76
CA GLU A 136 -36.79 58.94 -70.53
C GLU A 136 -35.57 58.02 -70.46
N GLU A 137 -34.54 58.25 -71.28
CA GLU A 137 -33.27 57.52 -71.21
C GLU A 137 -32.55 57.76 -69.88
N ALA A 138 -32.41 59.02 -69.46
CA ALA A 138 -31.77 59.35 -68.19
C ALA A 138 -32.55 58.81 -66.98
N GLN A 139 -33.89 58.78 -67.04
CA GLN A 139 -34.71 58.19 -66.00
C GLN A 139 -34.59 56.66 -65.96
N ARG A 140 -34.48 55.98 -67.12
CA ARG A 140 -34.22 54.54 -67.18
C ARG A 140 -32.85 54.20 -66.60
N ALA A 141 -31.78 54.91 -67.02
CA ALA A 141 -30.43 54.69 -66.52
C ALA A 141 -30.31 54.90 -65.00
N ASP A 142 -30.98 55.91 -64.43
CA ASP A 142 -30.98 56.11 -62.97
C ASP A 142 -31.77 55.02 -62.23
N ALA A 143 -32.93 54.60 -62.76
CA ALA A 143 -33.72 53.51 -62.20
C ALA A 143 -32.98 52.16 -62.25
N GLU A 144 -32.24 51.88 -63.33
CA GLU A 144 -31.37 50.70 -63.45
C GLU A 144 -30.23 50.74 -62.44
N ARG A 145 -29.53 51.89 -62.32
CA ARG A 145 -28.46 52.08 -61.33
C ARG A 145 -28.94 51.88 -59.89
N VAL A 146 -30.05 52.51 -59.51
CA VAL A 146 -30.66 52.34 -58.18
C VAL A 146 -31.14 50.89 -57.98
N GLY A 147 -31.67 50.26 -59.02
CA GLY A 147 -32.05 48.85 -59.02
C GLY A 147 -30.87 47.91 -58.80
N GLU A 148 -29.71 48.17 -59.42
CA GLU A 148 -28.48 47.42 -59.19
C GLU A 148 -27.90 47.65 -57.79
N GLU A 149 -27.84 48.89 -57.32
CA GLU A 149 -27.39 49.23 -55.97
C GLU A 149 -28.26 48.51 -54.92
N THR A 150 -29.59 48.55 -55.07
CA THR A 150 -30.54 47.84 -54.20
C THR A 150 -30.38 46.32 -54.26
N ARG A 151 -30.13 45.74 -55.46
CA ARG A 151 -29.88 44.30 -55.60
C ARG A 151 -28.60 43.88 -54.90
N ARG A 152 -27.51 44.61 -55.09
CA ARG A 152 -26.21 44.36 -54.42
C ARG A 152 -26.33 44.44 -52.90
N GLU A 153 -27.09 45.40 -52.38
CA GLU A 153 -27.38 45.49 -50.94
C GLU A 153 -28.25 44.33 -50.44
N LEU A 154 -29.31 43.97 -51.17
CA LEU A 154 -30.16 42.81 -50.82
C LEU A 154 -29.39 41.50 -50.81
N ASP A 155 -28.51 41.27 -51.79
CA ASP A 155 -27.72 40.05 -51.88
C ASP A 155 -26.66 39.99 -50.78
N ARG A 156 -25.99 41.11 -50.47
CA ARG A 156 -25.12 41.22 -49.29
C ARG A 156 -25.87 40.93 -47.99
N LEU A 157 -27.06 41.52 -47.79
CA LEU A 157 -27.87 41.27 -46.59
C LEU A 157 -28.36 39.82 -46.50
N ARG A 158 -28.61 39.15 -47.64
CA ARG A 158 -28.93 37.72 -47.69
C ARG A 158 -27.72 36.86 -47.31
N GLU A 159 -26.52 37.19 -47.77
CA GLU A 159 -25.28 36.52 -47.40
C GLU A 159 -24.97 36.69 -45.90
N GLU A 160 -25.06 37.91 -45.37
CA GLU A 160 -24.89 38.20 -43.95
C GLU A 160 -25.92 37.44 -43.09
N LEU A 161 -27.19 37.38 -43.52
CA LEU A 161 -28.25 36.61 -42.86
C LEU A 161 -28.01 35.09 -42.92
N ALA A 162 -27.56 34.57 -44.07
CA ALA A 162 -27.22 33.15 -44.23
C ALA A 162 -26.05 32.76 -43.33
N HIS A 163 -24.98 33.56 -43.34
CA HIS A 163 -23.82 33.36 -42.48
C HIS A 163 -24.20 33.39 -40.99
N ALA A 164 -25.00 34.37 -40.56
CA ALA A 164 -25.48 34.45 -39.17
C ALA A 164 -26.32 33.22 -38.77
N ARG A 165 -27.17 32.71 -39.69
CA ARG A 165 -27.95 31.49 -39.47
C ARG A 165 -27.07 30.24 -39.38
N ASP A 166 -26.05 30.10 -40.21
CA ASP A 166 -25.12 28.97 -40.14
C ASP A 166 -24.26 29.01 -38.88
N VAL A 167 -23.78 30.18 -38.46
CA VAL A 167 -23.06 30.34 -37.17
C VAL A 167 -23.96 29.95 -35.99
N GLN A 168 -25.22 30.39 -35.97
CA GLN A 168 -26.20 30.00 -34.94
C GLN A 168 -26.51 28.50 -34.97
N ARG A 169 -26.66 27.91 -36.16
CA ARG A 169 -26.92 26.47 -36.33
C ARG A 169 -25.73 25.64 -35.84
N LEU A 170 -24.51 25.95 -36.28
CA LEU A 170 -23.28 25.25 -35.90
C LEU A 170 -23.00 25.41 -34.39
N GLY A 171 -23.18 26.60 -33.82
CA GLY A 171 -23.07 26.81 -32.37
C GLY A 171 -24.11 26.01 -31.59
N GLY A 172 -25.36 25.94 -32.08
CA GLY A 172 -26.40 25.11 -31.50
C GLY A 172 -26.13 23.60 -31.59
N GLU A 173 -25.52 23.13 -32.68
CA GLU A 173 -25.05 21.75 -32.84
C GLU A 173 -23.89 21.42 -31.89
N GLN A 174 -22.93 22.32 -31.73
CA GLN A 174 -21.81 22.19 -30.78
C GLN A 174 -22.30 22.12 -29.33
N VAL A 175 -23.13 23.07 -28.89
CA VAL A 175 -23.67 23.09 -27.51
C VAL A 175 -24.51 21.83 -27.21
N ARG A 176 -25.24 21.29 -28.19
CA ARG A 176 -25.95 20.01 -28.04
C ARG A 176 -24.98 18.83 -27.88
N ALA A 177 -23.92 18.77 -28.69
CA ALA A 177 -22.92 17.73 -28.61
C ALA A 177 -22.16 17.75 -27.27
N GLU A 178 -21.79 18.93 -26.78
CA GLU A 178 -21.18 19.14 -25.45
C GLU A 178 -22.13 18.70 -24.32
N LEU A 179 -23.41 19.07 -24.41
CA LEU A 179 -24.42 18.69 -23.42
C LEU A 179 -24.66 17.16 -23.39
N ASP A 180 -24.67 16.50 -24.55
CA ASP A 180 -24.78 15.04 -24.63
C ASP A 180 -23.51 14.33 -24.15
N ALA A 181 -22.33 14.89 -24.39
CA ALA A 181 -21.07 14.39 -23.83
C ALA A 181 -21.07 14.49 -22.29
N ALA A 182 -21.38 15.68 -21.75
CA ALA A 182 -21.47 15.92 -20.31
C ALA A 182 -22.52 15.02 -19.63
N ARG A 183 -23.66 14.75 -20.28
CA ARG A 183 -24.66 13.78 -19.80
C ARG A 183 -24.12 12.36 -19.74
N LYS A 184 -23.45 11.88 -20.80
CA LYS A 184 -22.82 10.54 -20.83
C LYS A 184 -21.73 10.40 -19.75
N GLU A 185 -20.94 11.45 -19.55
CA GLU A 185 -19.93 11.50 -18.48
C GLU A 185 -20.58 11.45 -17.09
N ALA A 186 -21.59 12.28 -16.83
CA ALA A 186 -22.33 12.31 -15.56
C ALA A 186 -22.98 10.96 -15.25
N GLU A 187 -23.60 10.30 -16.23
CA GLU A 187 -24.10 8.93 -16.08
C GLU A 187 -22.98 7.93 -15.77
N SER A 188 -21.83 8.04 -16.44
CA SER A 188 -20.69 7.15 -16.22
C SER A 188 -20.12 7.31 -14.79
N LEU A 189 -20.04 8.55 -14.30
CA LEU A 189 -19.63 8.89 -12.95
C LEU A 189 -20.66 8.39 -11.93
N HIS A 190 -21.96 8.52 -12.21
CA HIS A 190 -23.02 7.99 -11.35
C HIS A 190 -23.02 6.45 -11.31
N ARG A 191 -22.72 5.77 -12.43
CA ARG A 191 -22.50 4.30 -12.46
C ARG A 191 -21.27 3.91 -11.62
N LYS A 192 -20.13 4.60 -11.79
CA LYS A 192 -18.90 4.38 -11.00
C LYS A 192 -19.13 4.60 -9.51
N LEU A 193 -19.81 5.69 -9.13
CA LEU A 193 -20.15 6.03 -7.74
C LEU A 193 -21.03 4.95 -7.10
N ARG A 194 -22.07 4.48 -7.79
CA ARG A 194 -22.93 3.38 -7.28
C ARG A 194 -22.16 2.07 -7.14
N SER A 195 -21.24 1.75 -8.05
CA SER A 195 -20.35 0.58 -7.88
C SER A 195 -19.48 0.75 -6.62
N ALA A 196 -18.75 1.85 -6.51
CA ALA A 196 -17.88 2.12 -5.37
C ALA A 196 -18.63 2.10 -4.03
N GLN A 197 -19.85 2.66 -3.97
CA GLN A 197 -20.73 2.56 -2.80
C GLN A 197 -21.16 1.12 -2.50
N SER A 198 -21.41 0.31 -3.51
CA SER A 198 -21.69 -1.13 -3.33
C SER A 198 -20.44 -1.90 -2.87
N ASP A 199 -19.26 -1.53 -3.36
CA ASP A 199 -17.98 -2.13 -2.96
C ASP A 199 -17.65 -1.81 -1.50
N VAL A 200 -17.82 -0.54 -1.08
CA VAL A 200 -17.70 -0.13 0.33
C VAL A 200 -18.69 -0.90 1.21
N LYS A 201 -19.97 -0.98 0.83
CA LYS A 201 -20.97 -1.77 1.60
C LYS A 201 -20.63 -3.26 1.69
N ARG A 202 -20.08 -3.85 0.63
CA ARG A 202 -19.57 -5.24 0.65
C ARG A 202 -18.36 -5.38 1.58
N GLY A 203 -17.43 -4.44 1.53
CA GLY A 203 -16.27 -4.38 2.42
C GLY A 203 -16.66 -4.24 3.90
N GLU A 204 -17.59 -3.34 4.22
CA GLU A 204 -18.16 -3.20 5.57
C GLU A 204 -18.82 -4.48 6.07
N ALA A 205 -19.61 -5.16 5.22
CA ALA A 205 -20.26 -6.41 5.57
C ALA A 205 -19.24 -7.55 5.81
N ALA A 206 -18.21 -7.64 4.97
CA ALA A 206 -17.11 -8.59 5.15
C ALA A 206 -16.32 -8.30 6.45
N LEU A 207 -16.03 -7.02 6.74
CA LEU A 207 -15.38 -6.61 7.98
C LEU A 207 -16.22 -6.98 9.20
N ARG A 208 -17.52 -6.68 9.21
CA ARG A 208 -18.44 -7.07 10.30
C ARG A 208 -18.45 -8.59 10.51
N LYS A 209 -18.44 -9.39 9.43
CA LYS A 209 -18.36 -10.86 9.51
C LYS A 209 -17.06 -11.32 10.16
N VAL A 210 -15.91 -10.81 9.71
CA VAL A 210 -14.59 -11.15 10.28
C VAL A 210 -14.47 -10.71 11.74
N THR A 211 -14.99 -9.54 12.11
CA THR A 211 -15.04 -9.10 13.52
C THR A 211 -15.88 -10.04 14.37
N ALA A 212 -17.06 -10.45 13.89
CA ALA A 212 -17.91 -11.42 14.60
C ALA A 212 -17.25 -12.81 14.73
N GLU A 213 -16.52 -13.27 13.72
CA GLU A 213 -15.72 -14.51 13.78
C GLU A 213 -14.58 -14.39 14.81
N ILE A 214 -13.86 -13.28 14.84
CA ILE A 214 -12.79 -13.00 15.82
C ILE A 214 -13.36 -12.96 17.24
N ASP A 215 -14.49 -12.28 17.46
CA ASP A 215 -15.11 -12.17 18.78
C ASP A 215 -15.72 -13.51 19.23
N GLY A 216 -16.22 -14.34 18.29
CA GLY A 216 -16.58 -15.74 18.53
C GLY A 216 -15.39 -16.57 19.01
N ILE A 217 -14.28 -16.58 18.26
CA ILE A 217 -13.05 -17.29 18.63
C ILE A 217 -12.50 -16.81 19.99
N ARG A 218 -12.56 -15.50 20.28
CA ARG A 218 -12.20 -14.94 21.58
C ARG A 218 -13.12 -15.42 22.70
N GLY A 219 -14.42 -15.50 22.45
CA GLY A 219 -15.40 -16.03 23.39
C GLY A 219 -15.16 -17.51 23.71
N GLU A 220 -14.92 -18.33 22.68
CA GLU A 220 -14.58 -19.75 22.83
C GLU A 220 -13.26 -19.94 23.60
N ALA A 221 -12.20 -19.20 23.23
CA ALA A 221 -10.92 -19.24 23.93
C ALA A 221 -11.04 -18.81 25.40
N ALA A 222 -11.79 -17.74 25.69
CA ALA A 222 -12.06 -17.30 27.06
C ALA A 222 -12.85 -18.35 27.86
N ALA A 223 -13.83 -19.01 27.26
CA ALA A 223 -14.58 -20.10 27.87
C ALA A 223 -13.69 -21.33 28.16
N GLN A 224 -12.80 -21.70 27.23
CA GLN A 224 -11.82 -22.78 27.45
C GLN A 224 -10.84 -22.46 28.58
N VAL A 225 -10.32 -21.22 28.65
CA VAL A 225 -9.45 -20.78 29.75
C VAL A 225 -10.19 -20.82 31.08
N ALA A 226 -11.43 -20.30 31.15
CA ALA A 226 -12.25 -20.34 32.37
C ALA A 226 -12.56 -21.79 32.81
N ALA A 227 -12.84 -22.69 31.86
CA ALA A 227 -13.05 -24.11 32.15
C ALA A 227 -11.77 -24.74 32.72
N ALA A 228 -10.61 -24.58 32.06
CA ALA A 228 -9.33 -25.11 32.50
C ALA A 228 -8.87 -24.53 33.86
N GLU A 229 -9.14 -23.25 34.12
CA GLU A 229 -8.96 -22.66 35.46
C GLU A 229 -9.85 -23.32 36.51
N SER A 230 -11.12 -23.57 36.20
CA SER A 230 -12.06 -24.20 37.13
C SER A 230 -11.67 -25.65 37.44
N GLU A 231 -11.19 -26.40 36.45
CA GLU A 231 -10.63 -27.75 36.61
C GLU A 231 -9.34 -27.71 37.42
N THR A 232 -8.44 -26.77 37.14
CA THR A 232 -7.20 -26.55 37.92
C THR A 232 -7.52 -26.26 39.38
N ARG A 233 -8.55 -25.44 39.67
CA ARG A 233 -9.01 -25.17 41.06
C ARG A 233 -9.57 -26.43 41.72
N ARG A 234 -10.39 -27.22 41.01
CA ARG A 234 -10.94 -28.50 41.50
C ARG A 234 -9.82 -29.53 41.79
N LEU A 235 -8.87 -29.68 40.88
CA LEU A 235 -7.72 -30.59 41.04
C LEU A 235 -6.83 -30.16 42.21
N LYS A 236 -6.58 -28.86 42.40
CA LYS A 236 -5.87 -28.34 43.58
C LYS A 236 -6.62 -28.63 44.89
N SER A 237 -7.94 -28.44 44.93
CA SER A 237 -8.76 -28.82 46.09
C SER A 237 -8.65 -30.31 46.39
N ARG A 238 -8.78 -31.15 45.36
CA ARG A 238 -8.71 -32.60 45.52
C ARG A 238 -7.32 -33.10 45.92
N LEU A 239 -6.26 -32.44 45.45
CA LEU A 239 -4.89 -32.71 45.89
C LEU A 239 -4.73 -32.41 47.38
N ALA A 240 -5.18 -31.24 47.85
CA ALA A 240 -5.13 -30.89 49.27
C ALA A 240 -5.97 -31.84 50.16
N GLU A 241 -7.13 -32.30 49.69
CA GLU A 241 -7.92 -33.36 50.36
C GLU A 241 -7.15 -34.68 50.46
N VAL A 242 -6.45 -35.09 49.40
CA VAL A 242 -5.67 -36.34 49.39
C VAL A 242 -4.39 -36.22 50.22
N GLU A 243 -3.74 -35.06 50.21
CA GLU A 243 -2.57 -34.76 51.05
C GLU A 243 -2.94 -34.80 52.54
N THR A 244 -4.03 -34.13 52.94
CA THR A 244 -4.52 -34.17 54.33
C THR A 244 -5.01 -35.57 54.75
N ALA A 245 -5.64 -36.34 53.85
CA ALA A 245 -5.97 -37.74 54.09
C ALA A 245 -4.71 -38.63 54.24
N LEU A 246 -3.66 -38.37 53.48
CA LEU A 246 -2.38 -39.08 53.59
C LEU A 246 -1.63 -38.72 54.87
N GLU A 247 -1.64 -37.45 55.29
CA GLU A 247 -1.04 -37.01 56.56
C GLU A 247 -1.77 -37.60 57.77
N THR A 248 -3.10 -37.60 57.78
CA THR A 248 -3.88 -38.25 58.84
C THR A 248 -3.67 -39.77 58.87
N SER A 249 -3.62 -40.44 57.71
CA SER A 249 -3.27 -41.87 57.61
C SER A 249 -1.85 -42.17 58.12
N ARG A 250 -0.86 -41.35 57.75
CA ARG A 250 0.53 -41.44 58.25
C ARG A 250 0.59 -41.21 59.77
N ARG A 251 -0.19 -40.26 60.30
CA ARG A 251 -0.29 -39.99 61.74
C ARG A 251 -0.89 -41.18 62.48
N ALA A 252 -2.03 -41.71 62.03
CA ALA A 252 -2.64 -42.91 62.59
C ALA A 252 -1.70 -44.13 62.52
N THR A 253 -0.94 -44.28 61.45
CA THR A 253 0.08 -45.36 61.33
C THR A 253 1.25 -45.16 62.31
N ARG A 254 1.68 -43.92 62.55
CA ARG A 254 2.72 -43.60 63.56
C ARG A 254 2.22 -43.80 64.99
N GLU A 255 0.98 -43.42 65.27
CA GLU A 255 0.34 -43.62 66.57
C GLU A 255 0.06 -45.12 66.82
N GLY A 256 -0.38 -45.88 65.81
CA GLY A 256 -0.49 -47.34 65.88
C GLY A 256 0.87 -48.01 66.14
N ARG A 257 1.91 -47.65 65.37
CA ARG A 257 3.27 -48.14 65.62
C ARG A 257 3.82 -47.73 66.96
N SER A 258 3.54 -46.53 67.49
CA SER A 258 4.03 -46.16 68.82
C SER A 258 3.34 -46.96 69.93
N VAL A 259 2.08 -47.38 69.75
CA VAL A 259 1.40 -48.32 70.65
C VAL A 259 1.98 -49.74 70.53
N GLU A 260 2.28 -50.20 69.32
CA GLU A 260 2.96 -51.48 69.09
C GLU A 260 4.40 -51.47 69.65
N ASP A 261 5.15 -50.38 69.48
CA ASP A 261 6.50 -50.17 70.02
C ASP A 261 6.47 -50.06 71.55
N MET A 262 5.48 -49.40 72.15
CA MET A 262 5.30 -49.40 73.61
C MET A 262 4.99 -50.80 74.13
N ARG A 263 4.15 -51.57 73.44
CA ARG A 263 3.86 -52.97 73.80
C ARG A 263 5.08 -53.87 73.60
N LEU A 264 5.82 -53.71 72.51
CA LEU A 264 7.06 -54.41 72.23
C LEU A 264 8.09 -54.08 73.31
N ARG A 265 8.23 -52.81 73.70
CA ARG A 265 9.14 -52.37 74.76
C ARG A 265 8.75 -52.96 76.12
N LEU A 266 7.48 -52.96 76.51
CA LEU A 266 7.04 -53.63 77.74
C LEU A 266 7.33 -55.14 77.73
N LEU A 267 7.12 -55.82 76.59
CA LEU A 267 7.47 -57.23 76.43
C LEU A 267 9.00 -57.45 76.44
N LEU A 268 9.77 -56.55 75.85
CA LEU A 268 11.24 -56.60 75.88
C LEU A 268 11.78 -56.32 77.28
N ASP A 269 11.21 -55.37 78.01
CA ASP A 269 11.58 -55.04 79.38
C ASP A 269 11.26 -56.24 80.29
N THR A 270 10.09 -56.88 80.17
CA THR A 270 9.81 -58.13 80.92
C THR A 270 10.73 -59.30 80.55
N VAL A 271 11.15 -59.45 79.28
CA VAL A 271 12.14 -60.46 78.87
C VAL A 271 13.55 -60.07 79.33
N LEU A 272 13.90 -58.79 79.36
CA LEU A 272 15.19 -58.29 79.87
C LEU A 272 15.27 -58.40 81.38
N ASP A 273 14.18 -58.18 82.13
CA ASP A 273 14.10 -58.39 83.57
C ASP A 273 14.15 -59.89 83.89
N ALA A 274 13.48 -60.74 83.12
CA ALA A 274 13.62 -62.19 83.23
C ALA A 274 15.06 -62.65 82.90
N ALA A 275 15.69 -62.10 81.86
CA ALA A 275 17.07 -62.40 81.48
C ALA A 275 18.10 -61.82 82.46
N GLN A 276 17.83 -60.67 83.10
CA GLN A 276 18.64 -60.10 84.17
C GLN A 276 18.49 -60.91 85.45
N GLY A 277 17.28 -61.35 85.81
CA GLY A 277 17.02 -62.29 86.90
C GLY A 277 17.80 -63.59 86.69
N LEU A 278 17.67 -64.19 85.51
CA LEU A 278 18.41 -65.40 85.12
C LEU A 278 19.94 -65.17 85.11
N ARG A 279 20.42 -64.00 84.65
CA ARG A 279 21.84 -63.63 84.68
C ARG A 279 22.36 -63.34 86.10
N ARG A 280 21.48 -62.96 87.04
CA ARG A 280 21.79 -62.72 88.46
C ARG A 280 21.80 -64.02 89.26
N GLU A 281 20.97 -64.98 88.90
CA GLU A 281 21.04 -66.39 89.35
C GLU A 281 22.26 -67.12 88.77
N LEU A 282 22.68 -66.82 87.52
CA LEU A 282 23.78 -67.51 86.81
C LEU A 282 25.14 -66.78 86.79
N ALA A 283 25.25 -65.58 87.39
CA ALA A 283 26.51 -64.85 87.64
C ALA A 283 27.48 -64.62 86.44
N LEU A 284 27.00 -64.21 85.26
CA LEU A 284 27.84 -64.04 84.05
C LEU A 284 28.29 -62.57 83.74
N PRO A 285 29.62 -62.29 83.58
CA PRO A 285 30.13 -61.00 83.10
C PRO A 285 30.13 -60.86 81.55
N PRO A 286 30.16 -59.64 80.98
CA PRO A 286 30.04 -59.40 79.53
C PRO A 286 31.38 -59.45 78.74
N VAL A 287 31.29 -59.75 77.45
CA VAL A 287 32.42 -60.06 76.51
C VAL A 287 32.80 -58.85 75.63
N SER A 288 34.07 -58.77 75.18
CA SER A 288 34.70 -57.55 74.62
C SER A 288 35.29 -57.63 73.19
N THR A 289 35.05 -58.68 72.40
CA THR A 289 35.68 -58.91 71.06
C THR A 289 34.67 -59.14 69.92
N ARG A 290 35.05 -58.91 68.64
CA ARG A 290 34.14 -58.99 67.46
C ARG A 290 34.55 -60.02 66.40
N PRO A 291 33.59 -60.51 65.57
CA PRO A 291 33.85 -61.63 64.65
C PRO A 291 34.95 -61.40 63.60
N ALA A 292 34.91 -60.31 62.82
CA ALA A 292 35.91 -60.09 61.79
C ALA A 292 37.31 -59.68 62.36
N ASP A 293 37.50 -59.68 63.70
CA ASP A 293 38.82 -59.57 64.33
C ASP A 293 39.56 -60.94 64.32
N THR A 294 38.89 -62.00 63.85
CA THR A 294 39.41 -63.39 63.83
C THR A 294 40.01 -63.82 62.49
N VAL A 295 40.07 -62.93 61.50
CA VAL A 295 40.78 -63.16 60.22
C VAL A 295 42.20 -62.63 60.36
N GLU A 296 43.21 -63.50 60.23
CA GLU A 296 44.61 -63.10 60.42
C GLU A 296 45.15 -62.17 59.32
N ALA A 297 44.96 -60.87 59.51
CA ALA A 297 45.74 -59.79 58.90
C ALA A 297 46.06 -58.73 59.98
N VAL A 298 47.04 -57.85 59.71
CA VAL A 298 47.56 -56.91 60.72
C VAL A 298 46.63 -55.68 60.85
N GLU A 299 45.87 -55.56 61.93
CA GLU A 299 44.92 -54.46 62.21
C GLU A 299 44.89 -54.00 63.69
N PRO A 300 44.71 -52.69 63.97
CA PRO A 300 44.21 -52.17 65.27
C PRO A 300 42.67 -52.01 65.32
N GLY A 301 42.05 -52.15 66.51
CA GLY A 301 40.63 -52.55 66.72
C GLY A 301 39.44 -51.54 66.70
N ARG A 302 38.25 -52.02 67.14
CA ARG A 302 36.88 -51.66 66.62
C ARG A 302 35.79 -51.18 67.65
N MET A 303 34.49 -51.09 67.25
CA MET A 303 33.37 -50.43 68.02
C MET A 303 32.08 -49.97 67.22
N THR A 304 31.14 -50.84 66.78
CA THR A 304 29.90 -50.54 65.96
C THR A 304 28.58 -51.35 66.38
N PRO A 305 27.56 -51.79 65.56
CA PRO A 305 26.25 -51.10 65.21
C PRO A 305 24.91 -51.96 65.04
N LYS A 306 23.79 -51.40 64.46
CA LYS A 306 22.57 -52.03 63.77
C LYS A 306 21.86 -50.98 62.83
N ASP A 307 21.69 -51.11 61.49
CA ASP A 307 20.78 -51.84 60.55
C ASP A 307 19.48 -51.07 60.20
N ILE A 308 19.11 -50.86 58.90
CA ILE A 308 18.20 -51.74 58.11
C ILE A 308 18.06 -51.31 56.62
N ALA A 309 17.72 -52.29 55.75
CA ALA A 309 16.99 -52.26 54.45
C ALA A 309 17.72 -52.06 53.10
N ALA A 310 17.19 -52.78 52.09
CA ALA A 310 17.73 -52.93 50.74
C ALA A 310 16.65 -52.96 49.65
N ARG A 311 17.00 -52.49 48.43
CA ARG A 311 16.57 -52.91 47.06
C ARG A 311 16.88 -51.75 46.09
N ALA A 312 17.88 -51.84 45.20
CA ALA A 312 17.95 -52.63 43.96
C ALA A 312 17.49 -51.85 42.70
N LEU A 313 18.45 -51.15 42.05
CA LEU A 313 18.36 -50.58 40.71
C LEU A 313 19.69 -50.77 39.92
N SER A 314 19.61 -50.56 38.60
CA SER A 314 20.55 -50.82 37.49
C SER A 314 22.07 -50.67 37.69
N GLU A 315 22.86 -51.58 37.09
CA GLU A 315 24.32 -51.76 37.24
C GLU A 315 25.25 -50.73 36.56
N THR A 316 24.75 -49.61 36.01
CA THR A 316 25.62 -48.66 35.27
C THR A 316 25.39 -47.17 35.58
N ASP A 317 24.54 -46.86 36.57
CA ASP A 317 24.31 -45.49 37.01
C ASP A 317 25.36 -45.06 38.07
N PRO A 318 26.11 -43.96 37.89
CA PRO A 318 26.96 -43.39 38.93
C PRO A 318 26.24 -43.13 40.27
N ALA A 319 24.93 -42.87 40.26
CA ALA A 319 24.14 -42.69 41.48
C ALA A 319 23.98 -43.97 42.32
N LEU A 320 24.17 -45.17 41.73
CA LEU A 320 24.08 -46.42 42.46
C LEU A 320 25.17 -46.53 43.54
N LEU A 321 26.41 -46.13 43.23
CA LEU A 321 27.49 -46.19 44.21
C LEU A 321 27.25 -45.19 45.36
N ASP A 322 26.73 -44.00 45.06
CA ASP A 322 26.32 -43.04 46.10
C ASP A 322 25.21 -43.57 47.01
N GLN A 323 24.20 -44.23 46.45
CA GLN A 323 23.13 -44.88 47.23
C GLN A 323 23.65 -46.03 48.09
N LEU A 324 24.59 -46.83 47.59
CA LEU A 324 25.20 -47.93 48.34
C LEU A 324 26.09 -47.41 49.47
N LEU A 325 26.87 -46.35 49.24
CA LEU A 325 27.72 -45.73 50.26
C LEU A 325 26.93 -44.95 51.33
N ALA A 326 25.68 -44.58 51.04
CA ALA A 326 24.76 -43.99 52.02
C ALA A 326 24.10 -45.04 52.95
N LEU A 327 24.31 -46.35 52.73
CA LEU A 327 23.78 -47.38 53.62
C LEU A 327 24.53 -47.38 54.97
N PRO A 328 23.83 -47.51 56.11
CA PRO A 328 24.46 -47.45 57.43
C PRO A 328 25.48 -48.59 57.60
N GLN A 329 26.71 -48.22 57.99
CA GLN A 329 27.85 -49.11 58.24
C GLN A 329 28.29 -49.99 57.06
N VAL A 330 27.91 -49.61 55.84
CA VAL A 330 28.35 -50.28 54.62
C VAL A 330 29.87 -50.46 54.61
N HIS A 331 30.29 -51.66 54.22
CA HIS A 331 31.69 -52.02 54.08
C HIS A 331 32.06 -52.02 52.60
N LEU A 332 32.85 -51.04 52.18
CA LEU A 332 33.42 -50.97 50.84
C LEU A 332 34.76 -51.70 50.82
N VAL A 333 34.80 -52.89 50.21
CA VAL A 333 36.04 -53.61 49.92
C VAL A 333 36.49 -53.26 48.50
N VAL A 334 37.71 -52.75 48.36
CA VAL A 334 38.25 -52.25 47.09
C VAL A 334 39.43 -53.10 46.67
N ASP A 335 39.34 -53.67 45.47
CA ASP A 335 40.44 -54.34 44.79
C ASP A 335 41.38 -53.27 44.21
N GLY A 336 42.49 -53.07 44.91
CA GLY A 336 43.36 -51.94 44.70
C GLY A 336 43.98 -51.91 43.30
N TYR A 337 44.60 -53.01 42.86
CA TYR A 337 45.28 -53.03 41.57
C TYR A 337 44.34 -53.10 40.38
N ASN A 338 43.19 -53.77 40.48
CA ASN A 338 42.20 -53.74 39.40
C ASN A 338 41.61 -52.33 39.21
N VAL A 339 41.37 -51.58 40.31
CA VAL A 339 40.97 -50.17 40.22
C VAL A 339 42.10 -49.29 39.66
N THR A 340 43.35 -49.45 40.11
CA THR A 340 44.44 -48.57 39.65
C THR A 340 44.88 -48.84 38.22
N LYS A 341 44.98 -50.11 37.79
CA LYS A 341 45.28 -50.51 36.41
C LYS A 341 44.17 -50.02 35.45
N THR A 342 42.91 -49.98 35.89
CA THR A 342 41.80 -49.40 35.10
C THR A 342 41.87 -47.86 35.00
N GLY A 343 42.26 -47.16 36.07
CA GLY A 343 42.14 -45.69 36.15
C GLY A 343 43.35 -44.89 35.71
N TYR A 344 44.57 -45.40 35.93
CA TYR A 344 45.82 -44.67 35.66
C TYR A 344 46.99 -45.65 35.42
N PRO A 345 46.89 -46.49 34.36
CA PRO A 345 47.86 -47.57 34.08
C PRO A 345 49.29 -47.09 33.81
N THR A 346 49.47 -45.83 33.39
CA THR A 346 50.78 -45.25 33.04
C THR A 346 51.59 -44.75 34.24
N MET A 347 51.06 -44.82 35.47
CA MET A 347 51.75 -44.38 36.68
C MET A 347 52.52 -45.52 37.37
N PRO A 348 53.65 -45.26 38.06
CA PRO A 348 54.33 -46.25 38.90
C PRO A 348 53.43 -46.78 40.03
N LEU A 349 53.50 -48.08 40.35
CA LEU A 349 52.60 -48.78 41.29
C LEU A 349 52.52 -48.13 42.69
N GLU A 350 53.57 -47.49 43.17
CA GLU A 350 53.54 -46.72 44.43
C GLU A 350 52.66 -45.46 44.33
N LYS A 351 52.83 -44.67 43.26
CA LYS A 351 52.01 -43.49 42.98
C LYS A 351 50.56 -43.87 42.67
N GLN A 352 50.35 -45.04 42.05
CA GLN A 352 49.01 -45.62 41.88
C GLN A 352 48.32 -45.82 43.23
N ARG A 353 48.97 -46.53 44.16
CA ARG A 353 48.43 -46.84 45.50
C ARG A 353 48.12 -45.57 46.30
N LEU A 354 49.05 -44.62 46.36
CA LEU A 354 48.85 -43.35 47.06
C LEU A 354 47.66 -42.55 46.51
N ARG A 355 47.49 -42.51 45.17
CA ARG A 355 46.36 -41.83 44.53
C ARG A 355 45.02 -42.49 44.84
N LEU A 356 44.96 -43.83 44.87
CA LEU A 356 43.73 -44.55 45.26
C LEU A 356 43.37 -44.26 46.72
N LEU A 357 44.33 -44.43 47.63
CA LEU A 357 44.10 -44.29 49.07
C LEU A 357 43.72 -42.86 49.47
N GLY A 358 44.31 -41.84 48.83
CA GLY A 358 43.90 -40.44 49.04
C GLY A 358 42.44 -40.19 48.63
N GLY A 359 42.03 -40.70 47.46
CA GLY A 359 40.65 -40.61 47.01
C GLY A 359 39.67 -41.35 47.93
N LEU A 360 40.01 -42.57 48.36
CA LEU A 360 39.20 -43.35 49.30
C LEU A 360 39.08 -42.67 50.66
N SER A 361 40.12 -41.99 51.17
CA SER A 361 40.06 -41.28 52.44
C SER A 361 39.07 -40.12 52.41
N MET A 362 39.08 -39.34 51.33
CA MET A 362 38.08 -38.28 51.13
C MET A 362 36.66 -38.84 51.02
N LEU A 363 36.49 -39.99 50.35
CA LEU A 363 35.19 -40.64 50.23
C LEU A 363 34.71 -41.21 51.58
N ALA A 364 35.60 -41.81 52.38
CA ALA A 364 35.31 -42.28 53.74
C ALA A 364 34.91 -41.13 54.67
N ALA A 365 35.61 -39.99 54.60
CA ALA A 365 35.27 -38.80 55.38
C ALA A 365 33.91 -38.18 54.99
N GLN A 366 33.52 -38.27 53.71
CA GLN A 366 32.22 -37.77 53.23
C GLN A 366 31.04 -38.70 53.52
N THR A 367 31.26 -40.02 53.51
CA THR A 367 30.18 -41.03 53.56
C THR A 367 30.07 -41.75 54.92
N GLY A 368 31.14 -41.80 55.71
CA GLY A 368 31.20 -42.58 56.95
C GLY A 368 31.24 -44.10 56.73
N ALA A 369 31.33 -44.57 55.49
CA ALA A 369 31.45 -45.99 55.16
C ALA A 369 32.77 -46.59 55.68
N GLU A 370 32.73 -47.84 56.14
CA GLU A 370 33.98 -48.57 56.43
C GLU A 370 34.63 -48.93 55.11
N MET A 371 35.87 -48.51 54.87
CA MET A 371 36.58 -48.80 53.62
C MET A 371 37.78 -49.71 53.88
N THR A 372 37.96 -50.73 53.05
CA THR A 372 39.10 -51.65 53.09
C THR A 372 39.67 -51.82 51.69
N CYS A 373 40.85 -51.28 51.45
CA CYS A 373 41.57 -51.45 50.20
C CYS A 373 42.51 -52.65 50.31
N VAL A 374 42.34 -53.64 49.43
CA VAL A 374 43.17 -54.85 49.35
C VAL A 374 44.12 -54.72 48.18
N PHE A 375 45.42 -54.93 48.41
CA PHE A 375 46.44 -55.01 47.36
C PHE A 375 47.08 -56.39 47.34
N ASP A 376 47.49 -56.85 46.17
CA ASP A 376 48.24 -58.10 46.04
C ASP A 376 49.65 -57.95 46.65
N GLY A 377 49.97 -58.86 47.58
CA GLY A 377 51.28 -58.94 48.24
C GLY A 377 52.40 -59.48 47.34
N ALA A 378 52.08 -60.19 46.25
CA ALA A 378 53.08 -60.80 45.37
C ALA A 378 53.91 -59.77 44.57
N GLU A 379 53.37 -58.57 44.31
CA GLU A 379 54.08 -57.48 43.62
C GLU A 379 54.97 -56.62 44.56
N LEU A 380 55.17 -57.00 45.83
CA LEU A 380 55.96 -56.26 46.82
C LEU A 380 57.36 -56.84 47.09
N ALA A 381 58.39 -56.13 46.64
CA ALA A 381 59.80 -56.49 46.89
C ALA A 381 60.32 -56.13 48.31
N ALA A 382 59.59 -55.33 49.09
CA ALA A 382 59.93 -54.95 50.45
C ALA A 382 58.68 -54.54 51.26
N PRO A 383 58.69 -54.60 52.61
CA PRO A 383 57.59 -54.12 53.43
C PRO A 383 57.36 -52.62 53.23
N VAL A 384 56.17 -52.24 52.73
CA VAL A 384 55.85 -50.84 52.46
C VAL A 384 55.20 -50.20 53.70
N LEU A 385 55.93 -49.26 54.31
CA LEU A 385 55.46 -48.42 55.42
C LEU A 385 54.53 -47.32 54.90
N LEU A 386 53.31 -47.68 54.52
CA LEU A 386 52.23 -46.74 54.27
C LEU A 386 51.52 -46.42 55.60
N ALA A 387 51.49 -45.14 55.98
CA ALA A 387 50.54 -44.67 56.98
C ALA A 387 49.14 -44.65 56.34
N PRO A 388 48.19 -45.50 56.75
CA PRO A 388 46.87 -45.54 56.14
C PRO A 388 46.14 -44.21 56.39
N PRO A 389 45.56 -43.57 55.36
CA PRO A 389 44.75 -42.38 55.54
C PRO A 389 43.56 -42.63 56.48
N ARG A 390 43.13 -41.59 57.22
CA ARG A 390 42.02 -41.71 58.17
C ARG A 390 40.76 -42.22 57.46
N GLY A 391 40.09 -43.20 58.06
CA GLY A 391 38.86 -43.82 57.55
C GLY A 391 39.05 -44.97 56.55
N VAL A 392 40.28 -45.29 56.12
CA VAL A 392 40.54 -46.38 55.17
C VAL A 392 41.50 -47.40 55.77
N ARG A 393 41.05 -48.65 55.82
CA ARG A 393 41.88 -49.81 56.16
C ARG A 393 42.62 -50.28 54.91
N VAL A 394 43.88 -50.68 55.06
CA VAL A 394 44.72 -51.15 53.95
C VAL A 394 45.26 -52.52 54.29
N LEU A 395 44.95 -53.50 53.47
CA LEU A 395 45.38 -54.89 53.63
C LEU A 395 46.21 -55.32 52.42
N PHE A 396 47.23 -56.12 52.68
CA PHE A 396 48.05 -56.77 51.66
C PHE A 396 47.84 -58.28 51.79
N SER A 397 47.69 -58.99 50.66
CA SER A 397 47.58 -60.44 50.71
C SER A 397 48.88 -61.09 51.20
N LYS A 398 48.77 -62.22 51.90
CA LYS A 398 49.94 -63.02 52.33
C LYS A 398 50.60 -63.65 51.08
N PRO A 399 51.93 -63.84 51.04
CA PRO A 399 52.58 -64.53 49.92
C PRO A 399 51.93 -65.90 49.64
N GLY A 400 51.54 -66.13 48.38
CA GLY A 400 50.81 -67.35 47.96
C GLY A 400 49.28 -67.26 48.05
N VAL A 401 48.71 -66.17 48.54
CA VAL A 401 47.26 -65.88 48.50
C VAL A 401 47.02 -64.67 47.59
N THR A 402 46.13 -64.79 46.62
CA THR A 402 45.75 -63.67 45.74
C THR A 402 44.90 -62.64 46.49
N ALA A 403 44.90 -61.39 46.01
CA ALA A 403 43.99 -60.36 46.53
C ALA A 403 42.52 -60.82 46.43
N ASP A 404 42.15 -61.52 45.36
CA ASP A 404 40.81 -62.04 45.10
C ASP A 404 40.29 -62.99 46.17
N GLU A 405 41.12 -63.95 46.61
CA GLU A 405 40.72 -64.89 47.65
C GLU A 405 40.70 -64.21 49.03
N LEU A 406 41.58 -63.23 49.29
CA LEU A 406 41.47 -62.41 50.50
C LEU A 406 40.18 -61.57 50.51
N ILE A 407 39.77 -61.00 49.38
CA ILE A 407 38.48 -60.28 49.25
C ILE A 407 37.31 -61.24 49.50
N ARG A 408 37.33 -62.46 48.94
CA ARG A 408 36.32 -63.49 49.20
C ARG A 408 36.28 -63.91 50.68
N GLN A 409 37.43 -64.01 51.35
CA GLN A 409 37.52 -64.31 52.78
C GLN A 409 36.96 -63.17 53.64
N LEU A 410 37.29 -61.92 53.33
CA LEU A 410 36.71 -60.75 54.02
C LEU A 410 35.18 -60.73 53.90
N VAL A 411 34.65 -60.91 52.68
CA VAL A 411 33.19 -60.96 52.46
C VAL A 411 32.53 -62.11 53.23
N ARG A 412 33.15 -63.30 53.29
CA ARG A 412 32.63 -64.44 54.06
C ARG A 412 32.74 -64.27 55.58
N ALA A 413 33.68 -63.46 56.06
CA ALA A 413 33.89 -63.18 57.48
C ALA A 413 32.96 -62.07 58.02
N GLU A 414 32.43 -61.22 57.12
CA GLU A 414 31.41 -60.24 57.50
C GLU A 414 30.08 -60.93 57.86
N PRO A 415 29.38 -60.47 58.92
CA PRO A 415 28.13 -61.12 59.35
C PRO A 415 27.01 -61.03 58.29
N PRO A 416 26.22 -62.10 58.09
CA PRO A 416 25.09 -62.07 57.17
C PRO A 416 24.07 -61.02 57.60
N GLY A 417 23.83 -60.04 56.73
CA GLY A 417 22.95 -58.90 56.97
C GLY A 417 23.63 -57.53 56.80
N ARG A 418 24.96 -57.47 56.99
CA ARG A 418 25.72 -56.23 56.76
C ARG A 418 25.81 -55.91 55.26
N PRO A 419 25.58 -54.66 54.81
CA PRO A 419 25.83 -54.28 53.44
C PRO A 419 27.33 -54.29 53.13
N VAL A 420 27.78 -55.24 52.30
CA VAL A 420 29.16 -55.29 51.79
C VAL A 420 29.14 -54.97 50.29
N VAL A 421 30.01 -54.07 49.86
CA VAL A 421 30.15 -53.62 48.46
C VAL A 421 31.58 -53.91 48.02
N VAL A 422 31.74 -54.68 46.95
CA VAL A 422 33.06 -55.06 46.43
C VAL A 422 33.31 -54.36 45.11
N VAL A 423 34.39 -53.58 45.04
CA VAL A 423 34.79 -52.91 43.80
C VAL A 423 35.93 -53.67 43.16
N SER A 424 35.66 -54.31 42.02
CA SER A 424 36.66 -54.91 41.14
C SER A 424 36.20 -54.83 39.67
N THR A 425 37.10 -55.16 38.75
CA THR A 425 36.81 -55.36 37.32
C THR A 425 36.87 -56.82 36.91
N ASP A 426 37.33 -57.71 37.81
CA ASP A 426 37.33 -59.15 37.56
C ASP A 426 35.94 -59.77 37.75
N ARG A 427 35.49 -60.52 36.74
CA ARG A 427 34.19 -61.21 36.76
C ARG A 427 34.17 -62.39 37.73
N GLU A 428 35.29 -63.09 37.90
CA GLU A 428 35.37 -64.22 38.83
C GLU A 428 35.28 -63.73 40.29
N VAL A 429 35.86 -62.56 40.60
CA VAL A 429 35.67 -61.90 41.89
C VAL A 429 34.22 -61.50 42.07
N ALA A 430 33.62 -60.81 41.08
CA ALA A 430 32.24 -60.35 41.13
C ALA A 430 31.23 -61.49 41.38
N ASP A 431 31.35 -62.60 40.64
CA ASP A 431 30.50 -63.79 40.82
C ASP A 431 30.74 -64.49 42.17
N GLY A 432 32.01 -64.53 42.63
CA GLY A 432 32.39 -65.14 43.89
C GLY A 432 31.85 -64.39 45.11
N VAL A 433 31.89 -63.05 45.09
CA VAL A 433 31.41 -62.22 46.20
C VAL A 433 29.89 -62.02 46.17
N ALA A 434 29.27 -62.03 44.99
CA ALA A 434 27.80 -62.04 44.86
C ALA A 434 27.18 -63.30 45.50
N LYS A 435 27.79 -64.48 45.28
CA LYS A 435 27.39 -65.73 45.94
C LYS A 435 27.54 -65.70 47.47
N ALA A 436 28.45 -64.86 47.98
CA ALA A 436 28.66 -64.66 49.42
C ALA A 436 27.83 -63.50 50.02
N GLY A 437 26.94 -62.87 49.23
CA GLY A 437 26.01 -61.84 49.70
C GLY A 437 26.49 -60.40 49.60
N ALA A 438 27.71 -60.15 49.13
CA ALA A 438 28.18 -58.80 48.81
C ALA A 438 27.67 -58.33 47.44
N ARG A 439 27.66 -57.01 47.23
CA ARG A 439 27.26 -56.40 45.97
C ARG A 439 28.48 -56.01 45.13
N PRO A 440 28.75 -56.67 43.99
CA PRO A 440 29.83 -56.27 43.11
C PRO A 440 29.51 -54.93 42.43
N VAL A 441 30.54 -54.11 42.22
CA VAL A 441 30.49 -52.81 41.56
C VAL A 441 31.72 -52.66 40.66
N ALA A 442 31.53 -52.24 39.41
CA ALA A 442 32.64 -52.06 38.48
C ALA A 442 33.60 -50.94 38.90
N SER A 443 34.93 -51.19 38.82
CA SER A 443 35.99 -50.20 39.12
C SER A 443 35.78 -48.84 38.46
N ALA A 444 35.21 -48.80 37.24
CA ALA A 444 34.92 -47.58 36.52
C ALA A 444 33.92 -46.64 37.23
N LEU A 445 32.97 -47.17 38.02
CA LEU A 445 32.02 -46.36 38.79
C LEU A 445 32.72 -45.71 40.00
N LEU A 446 33.58 -46.44 40.70
CA LEU A 446 34.41 -45.86 41.77
C LEU A 446 35.34 -44.77 41.22
N LEU A 447 36.03 -45.02 40.10
CA LEU A 447 36.92 -44.03 39.48
C LEU A 447 36.18 -42.74 39.08
N LYS A 448 35.00 -42.87 38.45
CA LYS A 448 34.11 -41.72 38.14
C LYS A 448 33.62 -40.98 39.38
N ARG A 449 33.49 -41.66 40.52
CA ARG A 449 33.10 -41.03 41.79
C ARG A 449 34.28 -40.31 42.44
N LEU A 450 35.46 -40.93 42.46
CA LEU A 450 36.68 -40.33 42.97
C LEU A 450 37.07 -39.07 42.19
N SER A 451 36.90 -39.06 40.86
CA SER A 451 37.18 -37.88 40.03
C SER A 451 36.20 -36.70 40.21
N ARG A 452 35.13 -36.87 41.00
CA ARG A 452 34.23 -35.78 41.43
C ARG A 452 34.61 -35.22 42.82
N VAL A 453 35.55 -35.86 43.50
CA VAL A 453 35.96 -35.57 44.89
C VAL A 453 37.43 -35.10 44.96
N SER A 454 38.22 -35.41 43.92
CA SER A 454 39.62 -35.02 43.73
C SER A 454 39.80 -33.62 43.14
#